data_AF-A0A9P0PD92-F1
#
_entry.id   AF-A0A9P0PD92-F1
#
_cell.length_a   1.000
_cell.length_b   1.000
_cell.length_c   1.000
_cell.angle_alpha   90.00
_cell.angle_beta   90.00
_cell.angle_gamma   90.00
#
_symmetry.space_group_name_H-M   'P 1'
#
loop_
_entity.id
_entity.type
_entity.pdbx_description
1 polymer ?
#
loop_
_entity_poly.entity_id
_entity_poly.type
_entity_poly.pdbx_seq_one_letter_code
_entity_poly.pdbx_strand_id
1 'polypeptide(L)'
;MLLFTHDFQPFSIVEDFGFRKFVSALNPSYGLPNRKTITNTLLPAKYEEVYNNTKKELEGVDSVTLTTDCWTSSTTESFLAVTAHFLDNKFELKHRVLGCESFSERHTSANLASAIRNILVEWDLENKVLIFISDNAANIKKAIKEDLQQKHFGCYAHTINLIVQNSLQSVFGILNKVKMVVAYFRRNSAAMAKFF
;
A
#
# COMPACT_ATOMS: atom_id res chain seq x y z
N MET A 1 8.63 -6.40 18.67
CA MET A 1 8.01 -6.26 17.33
C MET A 1 8.19 -4.88 16.72
N LEU A 2 8.18 -3.78 17.49
CA LEU A 2 8.33 -2.41 16.95
C LEU A 2 9.54 -2.22 16.02
N LEU A 3 10.69 -2.81 16.34
CA LEU A 3 11.87 -2.79 15.47
C LEU A 3 11.57 -3.19 14.01
N PHE A 4 10.64 -4.13 13.81
CA PHE A 4 10.26 -4.63 12.49
C PHE A 4 9.01 -3.95 11.94
N THR A 5 8.02 -3.64 12.79
CA THR A 5 6.71 -3.14 12.36
C THR A 5 6.62 -1.62 12.31
N HIS A 6 7.51 -0.92 12.99
CA HIS A 6 7.57 0.54 13.06
C HIS A 6 8.84 1.06 12.38
N ASP A 7 10.00 0.47 12.70
CA ASP A 7 11.29 0.94 12.18
C ASP A 7 11.71 0.21 10.89
N PHE A 8 10.87 -0.72 10.41
CA PHE A 8 11.05 -1.50 9.18
C PHE A 8 12.44 -2.15 9.03
N GLN A 9 13.07 -2.52 10.15
CA GLN A 9 14.36 -3.20 10.10
C GLN A 9 14.21 -4.60 9.48
N PRO A 10 15.21 -5.06 8.71
CA PRO A 10 15.17 -6.40 8.15
C PRO A 10 15.19 -7.42 9.28
N PHE A 11 14.40 -8.50 9.14
CA PHE A 11 14.39 -9.57 10.15
C PHE A 11 15.76 -10.23 10.35
N SER A 12 16.69 -10.09 9.41
CA SER A 12 18.05 -10.59 9.52
C SER A 12 18.90 -9.83 10.54
N ILE A 13 18.50 -8.63 11.00
CA ILE A 13 19.29 -7.84 11.98
C ILE A 13 19.55 -8.62 13.28
N VAL A 14 18.63 -9.53 13.66
CA VAL A 14 18.81 -10.40 14.84
C VAL A 14 19.88 -11.48 14.67
N GLU A 15 20.39 -11.65 13.45
CA GLU A 15 21.47 -12.57 13.10
C GLU A 15 22.83 -11.86 13.07
N ASP A 16 22.85 -10.52 12.97
CA ASP A 16 24.07 -9.72 12.88
C ASP A 16 24.91 -9.80 14.16
N PHE A 17 26.23 -9.96 13.98
CA PHE A 17 27.19 -10.10 15.08
C PHE A 17 27.15 -8.91 16.05
N GLY A 18 27.21 -7.69 15.52
CA GLY A 18 27.22 -6.47 16.31
C GLY A 18 25.93 -6.29 17.12
N PHE A 19 24.78 -6.54 16.49
CA PHE A 19 23.48 -6.44 17.14
C PHE A 19 23.32 -7.47 18.26
N ARG A 20 23.74 -8.72 18.03
CA ARG A 20 23.75 -9.77 19.07
C ARG A 20 24.64 -9.39 20.26
N LYS A 21 25.83 -8.85 20.01
CA LYS A 21 26.73 -8.37 21.07
C LYS A 21 26.11 -7.22 21.85
N PHE A 22 25.48 -6.26 21.16
CA PHE A 22 24.79 -5.14 21.78
C PHE A 22 23.64 -5.60 22.68
N VAL A 23 22.73 -6.46 22.18
CA VAL A 23 21.61 -6.98 22.97
C VAL A 23 22.10 -7.79 24.18
N SER A 24 23.13 -8.61 24.00
CA SER A 24 23.74 -9.39 25.09
C SER A 24 24.41 -8.49 26.14
N ALA A 25 25.01 -7.36 25.75
CA ALA A 25 25.58 -6.40 26.69
C ALA A 25 24.50 -5.69 27.53
N LEU A 26 23.31 -5.48 26.96
CA LEU A 26 22.16 -4.91 27.69
C LEU A 26 21.52 -5.91 28.65
N ASN A 27 21.30 -7.15 28.20
CA ASN A 27 20.75 -8.22 29.02
C ASN A 27 21.28 -9.60 28.55
N PRO A 28 22.29 -10.15 29.22
CA PRO A 28 22.88 -11.44 28.85
C PRO A 28 21.91 -12.64 28.93
N SER A 29 20.87 -12.55 29.77
CA SER A 29 19.87 -13.62 29.94
C SER A 29 18.77 -13.58 28.88
N TYR A 30 18.70 -12.53 28.07
CA TYR A 30 17.68 -12.43 27.03
C TYR A 30 18.06 -13.26 25.80
N GLY A 31 17.30 -14.33 25.58
CA GLY A 31 17.40 -15.14 24.36
C GLY A 31 16.79 -14.41 23.16
N LEU A 32 17.60 -13.66 22.42
CA LEU A 32 17.17 -12.98 21.19
C LEU A 32 16.58 -14.00 20.20
N PRO A 33 15.32 -13.84 19.75
CA PRO A 33 14.72 -14.76 18.79
C PRO A 33 15.49 -14.74 17.47
N ASN A 34 15.57 -15.90 16.82
CA ASN A 34 16.13 -15.98 15.47
C ASN A 34 15.11 -15.50 14.43
N ARG A 35 15.59 -15.28 13.20
CA ARG A 35 14.77 -14.80 12.08
C ARG A 35 13.53 -15.68 11.83
N LYS A 36 13.67 -17.01 11.89
CA LYS A 36 12.54 -17.94 11.68
C LYS A 36 11.48 -17.80 12.78
N THR A 37 11.88 -17.65 14.04
CA THR A 37 10.94 -17.41 15.15
C THR A 37 10.18 -16.11 14.96
N ILE A 38 10.85 -15.06 14.48
CA ILE A 38 10.18 -13.79 14.18
C ILE A 38 9.17 -13.97 13.04
N THR A 39 9.59 -14.52 11.90
CA THR A 39 8.75 -14.63 10.69
C THR A 39 7.62 -15.63 10.85
N ASN A 40 7.85 -16.78 11.49
CA ASN A 40 6.88 -17.88 11.49
C ASN A 40 6.04 -17.96 12.77
N THR A 41 6.35 -17.15 13.80
CA THR A 41 5.64 -17.23 15.08
C THR A 41 5.25 -15.86 15.59
N LEU A 42 6.22 -14.96 15.81
CA LEU A 42 5.92 -13.66 16.43
C LEU A 42 5.13 -12.73 15.49
N LEU A 43 5.46 -12.71 14.20
CA LEU A 43 4.78 -11.88 13.22
C LEU A 43 3.34 -12.36 12.94
N PRO A 44 3.07 -13.66 12.69
CA PRO A 44 1.70 -14.15 12.55
C PRO A 44 0.85 -13.91 13.79
N ALA A 45 1.39 -14.18 14.99
CA ALA A 45 0.68 -13.90 16.24
C ALA A 45 0.34 -12.40 16.38
N LYS A 46 1.27 -11.51 15.99
CA LYS A 46 1.01 -10.06 16.02
C LYS A 46 -0.01 -9.63 14.96
N TYR A 47 0.04 -10.23 13.78
CA TYR A 47 -0.95 -10.02 12.72
C TYR A 47 -2.35 -10.39 13.21
N GLU A 48 -2.53 -11.59 13.76
CA GLU A 48 -3.82 -12.04 14.31
C GLU A 48 -4.36 -11.12 15.40
N GLU A 49 -3.49 -10.66 16.30
CA GLU A 49 -3.88 -9.69 17.33
C GLU A 49 -4.40 -8.37 16.70
N VAL A 50 -3.66 -7.82 15.73
CA VAL A 50 -4.02 -6.56 15.06
C VAL A 50 -5.27 -6.72 14.20
N TYR A 51 -5.38 -7.84 13.48
CA TYR A 51 -6.54 -8.19 12.65
C TYR A 51 -7.81 -8.23 13.49
N ASN A 52 -7.81 -9.01 14.57
CA ASN A 52 -8.98 -9.16 15.44
C ASN A 52 -9.36 -7.84 16.13
N ASN A 53 -8.38 -7.03 16.54
CA ASN A 53 -8.65 -5.71 17.10
C ASN A 53 -9.25 -4.75 16.07
N THR A 54 -8.73 -4.77 14.83
CA THR A 54 -9.23 -3.94 13.74
C THR A 54 -10.65 -4.36 13.33
N LYS A 55 -10.93 -5.66 13.32
CA LYS A 55 -12.27 -6.19 13.01
C LYS A 55 -13.30 -5.71 14.03
N LYS A 56 -12.98 -5.82 15.33
CA LYS A 56 -13.81 -5.26 16.42
C LYS A 56 -13.99 -3.75 16.32
N GLU A 57 -12.96 -3.02 15.91
CA GLU A 57 -13.04 -1.57 15.71
C GLU A 57 -14.04 -1.24 14.59
N LEU A 58 -13.99 -1.96 13.47
CA LEU A 58 -14.86 -1.76 12.31
C LEU A 58 -16.30 -2.27 12.51
N GLU A 59 -16.52 -3.24 13.39
CA GLU A 59 -17.87 -3.69 13.78
C GLU A 59 -18.72 -2.54 14.32
N GLY A 60 -18.13 -1.67 15.15
CA GLY A 60 -18.80 -0.53 15.77
C GLY A 60 -18.95 0.71 14.88
N VAL A 61 -18.40 0.68 13.66
CA VAL A 61 -18.46 1.81 12.72
C VAL A 61 -19.73 1.73 11.88
N ASP A 62 -20.48 2.83 11.82
CA ASP A 62 -21.71 2.93 11.00
C ASP A 62 -21.42 2.90 9.51
N SER A 63 -20.32 3.54 9.10
CA SER A 63 -20.03 3.74 7.69
C SER A 63 -18.54 3.98 7.43
N VAL A 64 -18.06 3.50 6.28
CA VAL A 64 -16.67 3.61 5.84
C VAL A 64 -16.58 4.25 4.46
N THR A 65 -15.53 5.03 4.26
CA THR A 65 -15.08 5.45 2.94
C THR A 65 -13.86 4.62 2.57
N LEU A 66 -13.79 4.14 1.34
CA LEU A 66 -12.71 3.26 0.91
C LEU A 66 -11.81 3.96 -0.10
N THR A 67 -10.50 3.85 0.06
CA THR A 67 -9.54 4.14 -1.01
C THR A 67 -9.00 2.85 -1.56
N THR A 68 -8.88 2.75 -2.88
CA THR A 68 -8.21 1.61 -3.52
C THR A 68 -7.17 2.10 -4.51
N ASP A 69 -6.04 1.41 -4.52
CA ASP A 69 -4.94 1.65 -5.44
C ASP A 69 -4.50 0.34 -6.09
N CYS A 70 -4.18 0.43 -7.37
CA CYS A 70 -3.68 -0.67 -8.17
C CYS A 70 -2.39 -0.22 -8.86
N TRP A 71 -1.28 -0.84 -8.51
CA TRP A 71 0.00 -0.52 -9.12
C TRP A 71 0.74 -1.77 -9.53
N THR A 72 1.63 -1.62 -10.51
CA THR A 72 2.62 -2.63 -10.86
C THR A 72 3.96 -2.17 -10.29
N SER A 73 4.59 -3.04 -9.51
CA SER A 73 5.89 -2.79 -8.91
C SER A 73 6.99 -2.73 -9.96
N SER A 74 8.16 -2.25 -9.56
CA SER A 74 9.36 -2.27 -10.40
C SER A 74 9.81 -3.69 -10.79
N THR A 75 9.40 -4.70 -10.03
CA THR A 75 9.63 -6.13 -10.31
C THR A 75 8.50 -6.77 -11.13
N THR A 76 7.64 -5.95 -11.74
CA THR A 76 6.50 -6.36 -12.59
C THR A 76 5.39 -7.13 -11.86
N GLU A 77 5.37 -7.10 -10.54
CA GLU A 77 4.30 -7.67 -9.74
C GLU A 77 3.20 -6.64 -9.54
N SER A 78 1.97 -7.02 -9.84
CA SER A 78 0.81 -6.15 -9.62
C SER A 78 0.28 -6.32 -8.20
N PHE A 79 -0.23 -5.24 -7.63
CA PHE A 79 -0.81 -5.21 -6.31
C PHE A 79 -2.15 -4.48 -6.31
N LEU A 80 -3.04 -4.91 -5.43
CA LEU A 80 -4.29 -4.24 -5.09
C LEU A 80 -4.25 -3.93 -3.60
N ALA A 81 -4.42 -2.67 -3.24
CA ALA A 81 -4.65 -2.27 -1.87
C ALA A 81 -6.04 -1.68 -1.68
N VAL A 82 -6.65 -1.98 -0.53
CA VAL A 82 -7.91 -1.38 -0.07
C VAL A 82 -7.69 -0.86 1.35
N THR A 83 -8.02 0.40 1.57
CA THR A 83 -7.93 1.06 2.89
C THR A 83 -9.28 1.64 3.26
N ALA A 84 -9.75 1.33 4.47
CA ALA A 84 -10.93 1.95 5.05
C ALA A 84 -10.56 3.23 5.79
N HIS A 85 -11.41 4.24 5.67
CA HIS A 85 -11.36 5.52 6.37
C HIS A 85 -12.70 5.71 7.07
N PHE A 86 -12.67 6.03 8.37
CA PHE A 86 -13.87 6.16 9.19
C PHE A 86 -13.62 7.12 10.36
N LEU A 87 -14.71 7.58 10.98
CA LEU A 87 -14.67 8.31 12.24
C LEU A 87 -14.92 7.33 13.38
N ASP A 88 -14.08 7.40 14.42
CA ASP A 88 -14.32 6.62 15.64
C ASP A 88 -15.37 7.30 16.54
N ASN A 89 -15.67 6.69 17.69
CA ASN A 89 -16.63 7.20 18.67
C ASN A 89 -16.24 8.57 19.27
N LYS A 90 -15.01 9.03 19.05
CA LYS A 90 -14.52 10.35 19.48
C LYS A 90 -14.52 11.37 18.32
N PHE A 91 -15.11 11.02 17.17
CA PHE A 91 -15.07 11.81 15.95
C PHE A 91 -13.64 12.06 15.43
N GLU A 92 -12.71 11.14 15.70
CA GLU A 92 -11.36 11.20 15.16
C GLU A 92 -11.29 10.39 13.86
N LEU A 93 -10.69 10.99 12.82
CA LEU A 93 -10.44 10.29 11.56
C LEU A 93 -9.41 9.17 11.77
N LYS A 94 -9.82 7.94 11.48
CA LYS A 94 -8.97 6.75 11.48
C LYS A 94 -8.92 6.16 10.07
N HIS A 95 -7.83 5.44 9.79
CA HIS A 95 -7.72 4.64 8.60
C HIS A 95 -7.09 3.28 8.91
N ARG A 96 -7.48 2.24 8.16
CA ARG A 96 -6.98 0.87 8.30
C ARG A 96 -6.82 0.25 6.92
N VAL A 97 -5.63 -0.29 6.64
CA VAL A 97 -5.42 -1.10 5.43
C VAL A 97 -6.13 -2.43 5.65
N LEU A 98 -7.12 -2.71 4.82
CA LEU A 98 -7.92 -3.93 4.89
C LEU A 98 -7.23 -5.09 4.17
N GLY A 99 -6.56 -4.76 3.07
CA GLY A 99 -5.84 -5.74 2.26
C GLY A 99 -4.81 -5.04 1.39
N CYS A 100 -3.69 -5.72 1.18
CA CYS A 100 -2.65 -5.35 0.23
C CYS A 100 -2.10 -6.64 -0.35
N GLU A 101 -2.69 -7.07 -1.47
CA GLU A 101 -2.47 -8.40 -2.02
C GLU A 101 -1.80 -8.32 -3.38
N SER A 102 -0.94 -9.31 -3.66
CA SER A 102 -0.43 -9.52 -5.02
C SER A 102 -1.60 -9.90 -5.92
N PHE A 103 -1.78 -9.15 -7.00
CA PHE A 103 -2.86 -9.31 -7.95
C PHE A 103 -2.29 -9.85 -9.26
N SER A 104 -2.15 -11.18 -9.33
CA SER A 104 -1.54 -11.86 -10.47
C SER A 104 -2.47 -12.03 -11.68
N GLU A 105 -3.76 -11.77 -11.49
CA GLU A 105 -4.75 -11.86 -12.55
C GLU A 105 -4.68 -10.68 -13.53
N ARG A 106 -5.34 -10.81 -14.68
CA ARG A 106 -5.56 -9.66 -15.57
C ARG A 106 -6.37 -8.61 -14.83
N HIS A 107 -5.99 -7.35 -14.95
CA HIS A 107 -6.67 -6.19 -14.34
C HIS A 107 -8.00 -5.87 -15.03
N THR A 108 -8.85 -6.87 -15.29
CA THR A 108 -10.21 -6.68 -15.76
C THR A 108 -11.06 -6.10 -14.64
N SER A 109 -12.15 -5.41 -14.99
CA SER A 109 -13.04 -4.85 -13.98
C SER A 109 -13.66 -5.95 -13.09
N ALA A 110 -14.03 -7.08 -13.69
CA ALA A 110 -14.61 -8.23 -12.97
C ALA A 110 -13.65 -8.82 -11.92
N ASN A 111 -12.37 -9.00 -12.27
CA ASN A 111 -11.38 -9.57 -11.35
C ASN A 111 -11.08 -8.60 -10.19
N LEU A 112 -10.94 -7.31 -10.49
CA LEU A 112 -10.77 -6.27 -9.47
C LEU A 112 -11.98 -6.21 -8.54
N ALA A 113 -13.20 -6.24 -9.08
CA ALA A 113 -14.42 -6.26 -8.30
C ALA A 113 -14.52 -7.51 -7.41
N SER A 114 -14.12 -8.68 -7.92
CA SER A 114 -14.08 -9.92 -7.15
C SER A 114 -13.12 -9.82 -5.96
N ALA A 115 -11.88 -9.37 -6.19
CA ALA A 115 -10.89 -9.21 -5.14
C ALA A 115 -11.32 -8.19 -4.08
N ILE A 116 -11.85 -7.03 -4.50
CA ILE A 116 -12.39 -6.03 -3.57
C ILE A 116 -13.55 -6.62 -2.78
N ARG A 117 -14.49 -7.33 -3.43
CA ARG A 117 -15.63 -7.95 -2.74
C ARG A 117 -15.17 -8.95 -1.69
N ASN A 118 -14.17 -9.78 -1.98
CA ASN A 118 -13.63 -10.72 -1.01
C ASN A 118 -13.10 -10.01 0.23
N ILE A 119 -12.37 -8.90 0.06
CA ILE A 119 -11.92 -8.05 1.17
C ILE A 119 -13.15 -7.50 1.93
N LEU A 120 -14.16 -6.96 1.25
CA LEU A 120 -15.35 -6.43 1.94
C LEU A 120 -16.10 -7.49 2.76
N VAL A 121 -16.22 -8.71 2.23
CA VAL A 121 -16.84 -9.85 2.91
C VAL A 121 -16.01 -10.25 4.14
N GLU A 122 -14.69 -10.35 4.00
CA GLU A 122 -13.79 -10.72 5.09
C GLU A 122 -13.91 -9.75 6.29
N TRP A 123 -14.07 -8.46 5.99
CA TRP A 123 -14.15 -7.39 6.99
C TRP A 123 -15.58 -7.02 7.40
N ASP A 124 -16.62 -7.68 6.85
CA ASP A 124 -18.05 -7.38 7.08
C ASP A 124 -18.43 -5.92 6.80
N LEU A 125 -17.96 -5.40 5.67
CA LEU A 125 -18.12 -3.98 5.28
C LEU A 125 -19.04 -3.75 4.09
N GLU A 126 -19.56 -4.79 3.43
CA GLU A 126 -20.34 -4.67 2.19
C GLU A 126 -21.48 -3.65 2.29
N ASN A 127 -22.18 -3.64 3.43
CA ASN A 127 -23.32 -2.76 3.69
C ASN A 127 -22.95 -1.42 4.36
N LYS A 128 -21.67 -1.19 4.63
CA LYS A 128 -21.16 0.00 5.34
C LYS A 128 -20.43 0.97 4.43
N VAL A 129 -20.20 0.62 3.16
CA VAL A 129 -19.47 1.47 2.22
C VAL A 129 -20.31 2.67 1.77
N LEU A 130 -19.80 3.88 2.01
CA LEU A 130 -20.41 5.11 1.49
C LEU A 130 -19.97 5.41 0.05
N ILE A 131 -18.65 5.33 -0.17
CA ILE A 131 -18.02 5.71 -1.43
C ILE A 131 -16.62 5.12 -1.51
N PHE A 132 -16.19 4.84 -2.74
CA PHE A 132 -14.81 4.52 -3.08
C PHE A 132 -14.08 5.71 -3.70
N ILE A 133 -12.79 5.83 -3.42
CA ILE A 133 -11.85 6.72 -4.09
C ILE A 133 -10.77 5.89 -4.76
N SER A 134 -10.51 6.16 -6.04
CA SER A 134 -9.42 5.52 -6.80
C SER A 134 -8.79 6.45 -7.83
N ASP A 135 -7.73 6.01 -8.50
CA ASP A 135 -6.95 6.76 -9.50
C ASP A 135 -7.70 7.09 -10.82
N ASN A 136 -8.98 6.75 -10.94
CA ASN A 136 -9.81 6.89 -12.16
C ASN A 136 -9.41 6.00 -13.34
N ALA A 137 -8.55 4.99 -13.17
CA ALA A 137 -8.30 4.03 -14.23
C ALA A 137 -9.61 3.37 -14.69
N ALA A 138 -9.76 3.13 -16.00
CA ALA A 138 -11.02 2.69 -16.59
C ALA A 138 -11.54 1.39 -15.95
N ASN A 139 -10.64 0.44 -15.71
CA ASN A 139 -10.97 -0.88 -15.17
C ASN A 139 -11.45 -0.80 -13.72
N ILE A 140 -10.76 -0.04 -12.85
CA ILE A 140 -11.16 0.10 -11.44
C ILE A 140 -12.46 0.92 -11.31
N LYS A 141 -12.64 1.94 -12.15
CA LYS A 141 -13.88 2.73 -12.18
C LYS A 141 -15.08 1.87 -12.57
N LYS A 142 -14.91 1.02 -13.59
CA LYS A 142 -15.92 0.04 -14.01
C LYS A 142 -16.18 -1.00 -12.92
N ALA A 143 -15.11 -1.54 -12.31
CA ALA A 143 -15.22 -2.51 -11.22
C ALA A 143 -16.08 -1.97 -10.08
N ILE A 144 -15.84 -0.72 -9.66
CA ILE A 144 -16.57 -0.10 -8.57
C ILE A 144 -18.00 0.26 -8.96
N LYS A 145 -18.20 0.95 -10.09
CA LYS A 145 -19.52 1.50 -10.45
C LYS A 145 -20.48 0.47 -11.03
N GLU A 146 -19.98 -0.42 -11.88
CA GLU A 146 -20.82 -1.36 -12.63
C GLU A 146 -20.86 -2.73 -11.96
N ASP A 147 -19.68 -3.28 -11.60
CA ASP A 147 -19.58 -4.66 -11.10
C ASP A 147 -19.85 -4.77 -9.58
N LEU A 148 -19.45 -3.77 -8.79
CA LEU A 148 -19.77 -3.66 -7.35
C LEU A 148 -21.02 -2.83 -7.06
N GLN A 149 -21.49 -2.03 -8.04
CA GLN A 149 -22.63 -1.12 -7.90
C GLN A 149 -22.46 -0.09 -6.77
N GLN A 150 -21.23 0.37 -6.56
CA GLN A 150 -20.85 1.30 -5.50
C GLN A 150 -20.63 2.72 -6.02
N LYS A 151 -20.79 3.72 -5.14
CA LYS A 151 -20.44 5.10 -5.46
C LYS A 151 -18.93 5.23 -5.60
N HIS A 152 -18.48 6.08 -6.52
CA HIS A 152 -17.07 6.30 -6.80
C HIS A 152 -16.75 7.78 -7.02
N PHE A 153 -15.63 8.21 -6.45
CA PHE A 153 -15.01 9.51 -6.66
C PHE A 153 -13.56 9.36 -7.11
N GLY A 154 -13.08 10.30 -7.91
CA GLY A 154 -11.71 10.27 -8.41
C GLY A 154 -10.69 10.79 -7.40
N CYS A 155 -9.49 10.24 -7.43
CA CYS A 155 -8.35 10.75 -6.67
C CYS A 155 -7.99 12.16 -7.15
N TYR A 156 -8.09 13.14 -6.25
CA TYR A 156 -7.82 14.54 -6.56
C TYR A 156 -6.36 14.78 -6.97
N ALA A 157 -5.41 14.11 -6.32
CA ALA A 157 -3.99 14.19 -6.68
C ALA A 157 -3.74 13.68 -8.12
N HIS A 158 -4.42 12.61 -8.52
CA HIS A 158 -4.35 12.12 -9.89
C HIS A 158 -4.94 13.15 -10.87
N THR A 159 -6.09 13.75 -10.54
CA THR A 159 -6.68 14.83 -11.35
C THR A 159 -5.74 16.02 -11.51
N ILE A 160 -5.08 16.48 -10.44
CA ILE A 160 -4.06 17.54 -10.51
C ILE A 160 -2.92 17.11 -11.44
N ASN A 161 -2.41 15.88 -11.28
CA ASN A 161 -1.35 15.38 -12.15
C ASN A 161 -1.79 15.41 -13.62
N LEU A 162 -3.00 14.98 -13.96
CA LEU A 162 -3.53 15.06 -15.33
C LEU A 162 -3.61 16.50 -15.86
N ILE A 163 -4.01 17.46 -15.02
CA ILE A 163 -4.01 18.88 -15.38
C ILE A 163 -2.60 19.34 -15.69
N VAL A 164 -1.63 19.06 -14.81
CA VAL A 164 -0.23 19.44 -15.01
C VAL A 164 0.35 18.79 -16.27
N GLN A 165 0.12 17.50 -16.49
CA GLN A 165 0.59 16.80 -17.70
C GLN A 165 0.01 17.40 -18.98
N ASN A 166 -1.26 17.82 -18.97
CA ASN A 166 -1.87 18.55 -20.08
C ASN A 166 -1.24 19.93 -20.27
N SER A 167 -1.07 20.71 -19.20
CA SER A 167 -0.45 22.04 -19.27
C SER A 167 0.97 21.99 -19.83
N LEU A 168 1.75 20.95 -19.50
CA LEU A 168 3.10 20.75 -20.00
C LEU A 168 3.18 20.49 -21.52
N GLN A 169 2.07 20.14 -22.18
CA GLN A 169 2.04 20.00 -23.64
C GLN A 169 2.37 21.32 -24.36
N SER A 170 2.05 22.47 -23.74
CA SER A 170 2.41 23.79 -24.27
C SER A 170 3.92 24.01 -24.41
N VAL A 171 4.73 23.31 -23.60
CA VAL A 171 6.21 23.40 -23.57
C VAL A 171 6.87 22.08 -23.99
N PHE A 172 6.15 21.25 -24.76
CA PHE A 172 6.58 19.90 -25.15
C PHE A 172 7.99 19.85 -25.78
N GLY A 173 8.34 20.86 -26.58
CA GLY A 173 9.68 20.95 -27.19
C GLY A 173 10.81 21.07 -26.17
N ILE A 174 10.64 21.86 -25.11
CA ILE A 174 11.62 21.98 -24.01
C ILE A 174 11.64 20.68 -23.20
N LEU A 175 10.47 20.14 -22.88
CA LEU A 175 10.34 18.89 -22.14
C LEU A 175 11.09 17.74 -22.82
N ASN A 176 11.00 17.62 -24.15
CA ASN A 176 11.71 16.59 -24.89
C ASN A 176 13.24 16.78 -24.84
N LYS A 177 13.74 18.01 -24.97
CA LYS A 177 15.18 18.27 -24.82
C LYS A 177 15.68 17.84 -23.44
N VAL A 178 14.96 18.20 -22.37
CA VAL A 178 15.31 17.77 -21.01
C VAL A 178 15.25 16.24 -20.87
N LYS A 179 14.19 15.60 -21.37
CA LYS A 179 14.07 14.13 -21.37
C LYS A 179 15.23 13.45 -22.11
N MET A 180 15.70 14.00 -23.24
CA MET A 180 16.85 13.47 -23.97
C MET A 180 18.15 13.56 -23.15
N VAL A 181 18.38 14.69 -22.48
CA VAL A 181 19.54 14.86 -21.59
C VAL A 181 19.47 13.83 -20.45
N VAL A 182 18.33 13.71 -19.76
CA VAL A 182 18.15 12.72 -18.69
C VAL A 182 18.35 11.29 -19.21
N ALA A 183 17.81 10.97 -20.40
CA ALA A 183 17.97 9.65 -21.01
C ALA A 183 19.43 9.34 -21.35
N TYR A 184 20.21 10.33 -21.81
CA TYR A 184 21.65 10.18 -22.05
C TYR A 184 22.39 9.79 -20.77
N PHE A 185 22.18 10.52 -19.68
CA PHE A 185 22.84 10.22 -18.41
C PHE A 185 22.40 8.88 -17.82
N ARG A 186 21.12 8.52 -17.90
CA ARG A 186 20.64 7.20 -17.45
C ARG A 186 21.24 6.03 -18.24
N ARG A 187 21.53 6.21 -19.53
CA ARG A 187 22.10 5.16 -20.39
C ARG A 187 23.63 5.08 -20.31
N ASN A 188 24.29 6.14 -19.89
CA ASN A 188 25.75 6.24 -19.86
C ASN A 188 26.25 6.28 -18.42
N SER A 189 26.63 5.12 -17.89
CA SER A 189 27.15 4.95 -16.53
C SER A 189 28.40 5.80 -16.24
N ALA A 190 29.29 6.00 -17.23
CA ALA A 190 30.46 6.86 -17.07
C ALA A 190 30.09 8.35 -16.99
N ALA A 191 29.05 8.78 -17.70
CA ALA A 191 28.52 10.14 -17.60
C ALA A 191 27.77 10.34 -16.27
N MET A 192 27.04 9.32 -15.80
CA MET A 192 26.32 9.37 -14.53
C MET A 192 27.27 9.42 -13.33
N ALA A 193 28.40 8.72 -13.40
CA ALA A 193 29.42 8.75 -12.35
C ALA A 193 30.10 10.12 -12.16
N LYS A 194 29.91 11.08 -13.06
CA LYS A 194 30.44 12.46 -12.92
C LYS A 194 29.46 13.44 -12.24
N PHE A 195 28.24 12.99 -11.96
CA PHE A 195 27.19 13.80 -11.33
C PHE A 195 27.12 13.65 -9.80
N PHE A 196 27.78 12.62 -9.26
CA PHE A 196 27.98 12.38 -7.84
C PHE A 196 29.48 12.51 -7.52
#